data_AF-A0A3D1BVH7-F1
#
_entry.id   AF-A0A3D1BVH7-F1
#
_cell.length_a   1.000
_cell.length_b   1.000
_cell.length_c   1.000
_cell.angle_alpha   90.00
_cell.angle_beta   90.00
_cell.angle_gamma   90.00
#
_symmetry.space_group_name_H-M   'P 1'
#
loop_
_entity.id
_entity.type
_entity.pdbx_description
1 polymer ?
#
loop_
_entity_poly.entity_id
_entity_poly.type
_entity_poly.pdbx_seq_one_letter_code
_entity_poly.pdbx_strand_id
1 'polypeptide(L)'
;MPKEMADFLTKKEENYAQWYNDLVIKADLAENSAVRGCMVIKPYGYAIWEKMQAELDKLFKATGHVNAYFPLFIPKSFFAREADHVKGFAKECAVVTHYRLRNKKDGKGIEVDPDAKLEEELIVRPTSETIIWNTYKNWIQSYRDLPLLINQWANVVRWEMR
;
A
#
# COMPACT_ATOMS: atom_id res chain seq x y z
N MET A 1 38.43 -3.07 -5.15
CA MET A 1 37.14 -2.94 -4.43
C MET A 1 35.96 -3.78 -4.96
N PRO A 2 35.98 -4.49 -6.12
CA PRO A 2 34.87 -5.40 -6.48
C PRO A 2 34.95 -6.82 -5.87
N LYS A 3 36.15 -7.27 -5.47
CA LYS A 3 36.39 -8.66 -5.05
C LYS A 3 35.94 -8.95 -3.61
N GLU A 4 35.99 -7.96 -2.72
CA GLU A 4 35.67 -8.15 -1.30
C GLU A 4 34.17 -8.26 -1.02
N MET A 5 33.29 -7.71 -1.86
CA MET A 5 31.83 -7.85 -1.68
C MET A 5 31.31 -9.26 -1.99
N ALA A 6 32.01 -10.01 -2.84
CA ALA A 6 31.59 -11.33 -3.31
C ALA A 6 31.68 -12.41 -2.21
N ASP A 7 32.62 -12.27 -1.27
CA ASP A 7 32.83 -13.26 -0.20
C ASP A 7 31.85 -13.12 0.98
N PHE A 8 31.03 -12.07 1.02
CA PHE A 8 30.05 -11.85 2.10
C PHE A 8 28.63 -12.27 1.75
N LEU A 9 28.30 -12.56 0.48
CA LEU A 9 26.94 -12.90 0.08
C LEU A 9 26.76 -14.42 0.08
N THR A 10 25.63 -14.89 0.62
CA THR A 10 25.19 -16.27 0.44
C THR A 10 25.13 -16.59 -1.06
N LYS A 11 25.61 -17.75 -1.50
CA LYS A 11 25.52 -18.09 -2.93
C LYS A 11 24.06 -18.26 -3.33
N LYS A 12 23.72 -17.68 -4.48
CA LYS A 12 22.36 -17.68 -5.02
C LYS A 12 21.82 -19.11 -5.23
N GLU A 13 22.67 -20.01 -5.70
CA GLU A 13 22.33 -21.41 -5.98
C GLU A 13 22.12 -22.24 -4.71
N GLU A 14 22.73 -21.83 -3.58
CA GLU A 14 22.64 -22.54 -2.30
C GLU A 14 21.40 -22.10 -1.50
N ASN A 15 21.16 -20.80 -1.41
CA ASN A 15 19.98 -20.25 -0.75
C ASN A 15 19.61 -18.87 -1.33
N TYR A 16 18.71 -18.89 -2.31
CA TYR A 16 18.23 -17.70 -3.01
C TYR A 16 17.57 -16.68 -2.07
N ALA A 17 16.77 -17.13 -1.10
CA ALA A 17 16.04 -16.24 -0.21
C ALA A 17 17.00 -15.42 0.66
N GLN A 18 18.01 -16.09 1.25
CA GLN A 18 19.04 -15.39 2.03
C GLN A 18 19.93 -14.51 1.15
N TRP A 19 20.31 -14.98 -0.05
CA TRP A 19 21.06 -14.16 -1.01
C TRP A 19 20.34 -12.85 -1.35
N TYR A 20 19.02 -12.90 -1.59
CA TYR A 20 18.23 -11.71 -1.89
C TYR A 20 18.19 -10.74 -0.71
N ASN A 21 17.92 -11.24 0.50
CA ASN A 21 17.90 -10.42 1.71
C ASN A 21 19.26 -9.78 1.98
N ASP A 22 20.35 -10.56 1.86
CA ASP A 22 21.72 -10.06 2.01
C ASP A 22 21.99 -8.93 1.02
N LEU A 23 21.57 -9.09 -0.24
CA LEU A 23 21.77 -8.10 -1.29
C LEU A 23 21.00 -6.81 -1.01
N VAL A 24 19.72 -6.90 -0.64
CA VAL A 24 18.89 -5.72 -0.31
C VAL A 24 19.47 -4.94 0.86
N ILE A 25 19.89 -5.63 1.93
CA ILE A 25 20.43 -5.01 3.13
C ILE A 25 21.82 -4.43 2.87
N LYS A 26 22.73 -5.19 2.25
CA LYS A 26 24.13 -4.75 2.02
C LYS A 26 24.25 -3.67 0.96
N ALA A 27 23.34 -3.63 -0.01
CA ALA A 27 23.24 -2.54 -0.97
C ALA A 27 22.53 -1.30 -0.40
N ASP A 28 22.15 -1.31 0.87
CA ASP A 28 21.48 -0.21 1.56
C ASP A 28 20.16 0.23 0.90
N LEU A 29 19.41 -0.73 0.34
CA LEU A 29 18.17 -0.47 -0.39
C LEU A 29 16.95 -0.36 0.53
N ALA A 30 16.85 -1.27 1.50
CA ALA A 30 15.75 -1.30 2.47
C ALA A 30 16.18 -1.99 3.76
N GLU A 31 15.46 -1.70 4.84
CA GLU A 31 15.64 -2.33 6.16
C GLU A 31 14.29 -2.77 6.75
N ASN A 32 14.33 -3.77 7.63
CA ASN A 32 13.13 -4.24 8.31
C ASN A 32 12.55 -3.14 9.20
N SER A 33 11.23 -2.98 9.16
CA SER A 33 10.55 -2.06 10.08
C SER A 33 10.18 -2.77 11.39
N ALA A 34 9.75 -2.00 12.39
CA ALA A 34 9.18 -2.53 13.63
C ALA A 34 7.83 -3.27 13.43
N VAL A 35 7.21 -3.14 12.24
CA VAL A 35 5.96 -3.79 11.88
C VAL A 35 6.26 -4.96 10.94
N ARG A 36 5.84 -6.18 11.33
CA ARG A 36 6.01 -7.38 10.50
C ARG A 36 5.35 -7.17 9.14
N GLY A 37 6.04 -7.56 8.07
CA GLY A 37 5.58 -7.39 6.69
C GLY A 37 5.76 -5.97 6.13
N CYS A 38 6.30 -5.04 6.91
CA CYS A 38 6.65 -3.69 6.47
C CYS A 38 8.17 -3.49 6.49
N MET A 39 8.66 -2.65 5.57
CA MET A 39 10.06 -2.27 5.43
C MET A 39 10.19 -0.76 5.30
N VAL A 40 11.32 -0.22 5.75
CA VAL A 40 11.74 1.14 5.41
C VAL A 40 12.54 1.04 4.12
N ILE A 41 12.05 1.65 3.05
CA ILE A 41 12.79 1.76 1.80
C ILE A 41 13.73 2.95 1.93
N LYS A 42 15.04 2.71 1.89
CA LYS A 42 16.07 3.71 2.08
C LYS A 42 16.24 4.59 0.82
N PRO A 43 16.92 5.74 0.89
CA PRO A 43 17.02 6.66 -0.25
C PRO A 43 17.51 6.01 -1.54
N TYR A 44 18.48 5.08 -1.46
CA TYR A 44 18.99 4.41 -2.66
C TYR A 44 17.96 3.46 -3.27
N GLY A 45 17.22 2.69 -2.45
CA GLY A 45 16.11 1.86 -2.92
C GLY A 45 14.94 2.69 -3.45
N TYR A 46 14.61 3.79 -2.78
CA TYR A 46 13.51 4.65 -3.19
C TYR A 46 13.80 5.39 -4.50
N ALA A 47 15.05 5.77 -4.75
CA ALA A 47 15.47 6.36 -6.02
C ALA A 47 15.25 5.43 -7.23
N ILE A 48 15.33 4.11 -7.03
CA ILE A 48 14.99 3.13 -8.08
C ILE A 48 13.49 3.20 -8.37
N TRP A 49 12.66 3.21 -7.32
CA TRP A 49 11.21 3.37 -7.46
C TRP A 49 10.85 4.68 -8.16
N GLU A 50 11.45 5.81 -7.78
CA GLU A 50 11.21 7.10 -8.42
C GLU A 50 11.52 7.08 -9.92
N LYS A 51 12.62 6.41 -10.33
CA LYS A 51 12.97 6.27 -11.75
C LYS A 51 11.96 5.41 -12.51
N MET A 52 11.53 4.29 -11.93
CA MET A 52 10.51 3.44 -12.53
C MET A 52 9.17 4.17 -12.66
N GLN A 53 8.75 4.82 -11.57
CA GLN A 53 7.54 5.61 -11.52
C GLN A 53 7.56 6.70 -12.59
N ALA A 54 8.64 7.48 -12.67
CA ALA A 54 8.76 8.57 -13.63
C ALA A 54 8.66 8.10 -15.08
N GLU A 55 9.22 6.92 -15.41
CA GLU A 55 9.14 6.39 -16.76
C GLU A 55 7.74 5.84 -17.09
N LEU A 56 7.16 5.05 -16.19
CA LEU A 56 5.80 4.54 -16.35
C LEU A 56 4.77 5.68 -16.43
N ASP A 57 4.95 6.73 -15.63
CA ASP A 57 4.09 7.90 -15.62
C ASP A 57 4.07 8.62 -16.98
N LYS A 58 5.23 8.75 -17.63
CA LYS A 58 5.31 9.28 -19.01
C LYS A 58 4.57 8.38 -19.99
N LEU A 59 4.73 7.06 -19.89
CA LEU A 59 4.08 6.09 -20.78
C LEU A 59 2.55 6.12 -20.61
N PHE A 60 2.05 6.20 -19.38
CA PHE A 60 0.62 6.37 -19.11
C PHE A 60 0.07 7.68 -19.69
N LYS A 61 0.78 8.79 -19.48
CA LYS A 61 0.39 10.09 -20.04
C LYS A 61 0.41 10.11 -21.57
N ALA A 62 1.37 9.42 -22.20
CA ALA A 62 1.44 9.29 -23.66
C ALA A 62 0.24 8.55 -24.26
N THR A 63 -0.46 7.73 -23.47
CA THR A 63 -1.69 7.02 -23.87
C THR A 63 -2.98 7.72 -23.45
N GLY A 64 -2.88 8.96 -22.94
CA GLY A 64 -4.02 9.79 -22.56
C GLY A 64 -4.52 9.58 -21.12
N HIS A 65 -3.80 8.82 -20.29
CA HIS A 65 -4.14 8.71 -18.87
C HIS A 65 -3.79 9.98 -18.12
N VAL A 66 -4.61 10.33 -17.13
CA VAL A 66 -4.35 11.42 -16.20
C VAL A 66 -4.26 10.88 -14.77
N ASN A 67 -3.35 11.43 -13.98
CA ASN A 67 -3.21 11.02 -12.59
C ASN A 67 -4.32 11.62 -11.74
N ALA A 68 -4.90 10.80 -10.86
CA ALA A 68 -5.77 11.25 -9.79
C ALA A 68 -5.37 10.56 -8.48
N TYR A 69 -5.92 11.05 -7.37
CA TYR A 69 -5.70 10.44 -6.07
C TYR A 69 -7.03 10.20 -5.36
N PHE A 70 -7.29 8.93 -5.05
CA PHE A 70 -8.41 8.50 -4.24
C PHE A 70 -7.97 8.28 -2.79
N PRO A 71 -8.87 8.52 -1.81
CA PRO A 71 -8.56 8.35 -0.38
C PRO A 71 -7.99 6.97 -0.04
N LEU A 72 -7.16 6.93 1.01
CA LEU A 72 -6.60 5.70 1.56
C LEU A 72 -7.67 4.83 2.24
N PHE A 73 -8.67 5.46 2.86
CA PHE A 73 -9.70 4.81 3.64
C PHE A 73 -10.96 4.56 2.82
N ILE A 74 -11.52 3.37 2.97
CA ILE A 74 -12.76 2.92 2.31
C ILE A 74 -13.79 2.63 3.41
N PRO A 75 -15.00 3.22 3.39
CA PRO A 75 -16.07 2.83 4.30
C PRO A 75 -16.36 1.33 4.21
N LYS A 76 -16.52 0.64 5.34
CA LYS A 76 -16.80 -0.79 5.36
C LYS A 76 -18.06 -1.15 4.56
N SER A 77 -19.09 -0.30 4.58
CA SER A 77 -20.31 -0.47 3.78
C SER A 77 -20.03 -0.53 2.28
N PHE A 78 -19.08 0.26 1.78
CA PHE A 78 -18.69 0.23 0.37
C PHE A 78 -17.92 -1.04 0.05
N PHE A 79 -16.99 -1.42 0.92
CA PHE A 79 -16.17 -2.62 0.76
C PHE A 79 -17.00 -3.92 0.79
N ALA A 80 -18.03 -3.97 1.65
CA ALA A 80 -18.93 -5.12 1.76
C ALA A 80 -19.75 -5.34 0.48
N ARG A 81 -20.23 -4.25 -0.15
CA ARG A 81 -20.98 -4.33 -1.41
C ARG A 81 -20.17 -4.95 -2.54
N GLU A 82 -18.87 -4.76 -2.58
CA GLU A 82 -17.96 -5.39 -3.55
C GLU A 82 -17.71 -6.86 -3.26
N ALA A 83 -17.53 -7.21 -1.98
CA ALA A 83 -17.26 -8.57 -1.55
C ALA A 83 -18.37 -9.57 -1.97
N ASP A 84 -19.62 -9.10 -2.04
CA ASP A 84 -20.77 -9.90 -2.49
C ASP A 84 -20.67 -10.30 -3.97
N HIS A 85 -19.94 -9.53 -4.78
CA HIS A 85 -19.86 -9.72 -6.24
C HIS A 85 -18.58 -10.46 -6.68
N VAL A 86 -17.56 -10.58 -5.82
CA VAL A 86 -16.23 -11.13 -6.20
C VAL A 86 -15.88 -12.38 -5.38
N LYS A 87 -15.92 -13.56 -6.00
CA LYS A 87 -15.36 -14.79 -5.42
C LYS A 87 -13.84 -14.65 -5.28
N GLY A 88 -13.33 -14.60 -4.05
CA GLY A 88 -11.90 -14.47 -3.76
C GLY A 88 -11.46 -13.09 -3.27
N PHE A 89 -12.41 -12.23 -2.91
CA PHE A 89 -12.12 -10.91 -2.36
C PHE A 89 -11.21 -11.01 -1.12
N ALA A 90 -10.12 -10.24 -1.11
CA ALA A 90 -9.12 -10.28 -0.06
C ALA A 90 -9.71 -9.78 1.26
N LYS A 91 -10.04 -10.71 2.18
CA LYS A 91 -10.54 -10.38 3.52
C LYS A 91 -9.43 -9.89 4.47
N GLU A 92 -8.18 -9.96 4.03
CA GLU A 92 -6.97 -9.61 4.77
C GLU A 92 -6.70 -8.10 4.69
N CYS A 93 -7.54 -7.31 5.37
CA CYS A 93 -7.45 -5.85 5.37
C CYS A 93 -7.23 -5.31 6.78
N ALA A 94 -6.47 -4.22 6.89
CA ALA A 94 -6.40 -3.45 8.13
C ALA A 94 -7.69 -2.62 8.31
N VAL A 95 -8.24 -2.64 9.52
CA VAL A 95 -9.50 -1.97 9.87
C VAL A 95 -9.25 -0.92 10.94
N VAL A 96 -9.63 0.33 10.66
CA VAL A 96 -9.63 1.43 11.60
C VAL A 96 -10.96 1.47 12.32
N THR A 97 -10.92 1.34 13.63
CA THR A 97 -12.10 1.26 14.51
C THR A 97 -12.26 2.47 15.43
N HIS A 98 -11.18 3.21 15.69
CA HIS A 98 -11.14 4.35 16.61
C HIS A 98 -10.29 5.49 16.03
N TYR A 99 -10.63 6.73 16.35
CA TYR A 99 -9.95 7.93 15.81
C TYR A 99 -9.01 8.63 16.80
N ARG A 100 -8.95 8.19 18.06
CA ARG A 100 -8.16 8.85 19.12
C ARG A 100 -7.48 7.85 20.05
N LEU A 101 -6.27 8.23 20.47
CA LEU A 101 -5.58 7.64 21.61
C LEU A 101 -5.73 8.56 22.83
N ARG A 102 -5.76 7.99 24.03
CA ARG A 102 -5.74 8.74 25.29
C ARG A 102 -4.62 8.26 26.19
N ASN A 103 -4.23 9.10 27.15
CA ASN A 103 -3.36 8.67 28.24
C ASN A 103 -4.10 7.63 29.09
N LYS A 104 -3.40 6.58 29.50
CA LYS A 104 -3.95 5.61 30.44
C LYS A 104 -4.26 6.28 31.77
N LYS A 105 -5.30 5.79 32.46
CA LYS A 105 -5.73 6.31 33.77
C LYS A 105 -4.65 6.19 34.84
N ASP A 106 -3.73 5.23 34.70
CA ASP A 106 -2.58 5.02 35.57
C ASP A 106 -1.40 5.98 35.29
N GLY A 107 -1.53 6.86 34.29
CA GLY A 107 -0.50 7.81 33.85
C GLY A 107 0.67 7.17 33.10
N LYS A 108 0.65 5.86 32.82
CA LYS A 108 1.78 5.13 32.22
C LYS A 108 1.48 4.69 30.79
N GLY A 109 1.58 5.65 29.87
CA GLY A 109 1.50 5.43 28.43
C GLY A 109 0.15 5.77 27.83
N ILE A 110 -0.05 5.33 26.59
CA ILE A 110 -1.24 5.62 25.78
C ILE A 110 -2.04 4.34 25.50
N GLU A 111 -3.35 4.49 25.34
CA GLU A 111 -4.28 3.43 24.93
C GLU A 111 -5.26 3.97 23.89
N VAL A 112 -5.90 3.06 23.14
CA VAL A 112 -7.02 3.42 22.29
C VAL A 112 -8.16 3.90 23.18
N ASP A 113 -8.72 5.07 22.87
CA ASP A 113 -9.82 5.62 23.64
C ASP A 113 -11.13 4.90 23.27
N PRO A 114 -11.75 4.12 24.18
CA PRO A 114 -12.97 3.37 23.88
C PRO A 114 -14.15 4.28 23.48
N ASP A 115 -14.17 5.52 23.96
CA ASP A 115 -15.22 6.50 23.66
C ASP A 115 -15.02 7.16 22.28
N ALA A 116 -13.89 6.92 21.62
CA ALA A 116 -13.55 7.43 20.29
C ALA A 116 -13.77 6.38 19.19
N LYS A 117 -14.70 5.43 19.41
CA LYS A 117 -15.10 4.46 18.40
C LYS A 117 -15.79 5.17 17.24
N LEU A 118 -15.43 4.79 16.01
CA LEU A 118 -16.06 5.32 14.80
C LEU A 118 -17.49 4.77 14.67
N GLU A 119 -18.41 5.60 14.15
CA GLU A 119 -19.77 5.17 13.79
C GLU A 119 -19.75 4.07 12.72
N GLU A 120 -18.82 4.20 11.77
CA GLU A 120 -18.53 3.20 10.74
C GLU A 120 -17.03 2.89 10.70
N GLU A 121 -16.70 1.61 10.60
CA GLU A 121 -15.33 1.15 10.46
C GLU A 121 -14.77 1.52 9.10
N LEU A 122 -13.51 1.96 9.06
CA LEU A 122 -12.83 2.32 7.83
C LEU A 122 -11.78 1.27 7.47
N ILE A 123 -11.77 0.82 6.24
CA ILE A 123 -10.80 -0.14 5.72
C ILE A 123 -9.63 0.62 5.10
N VAL A 124 -8.39 0.27 5.46
CA VAL A 124 -7.22 0.74 4.73
C VAL A 124 -7.18 0.00 3.40
N ARG A 125 -7.15 0.72 2.27
CA ARG A 125 -7.33 0.12 0.95
C ARG A 125 -6.36 -1.06 0.69
N PRO A 126 -6.86 -2.28 0.39
CA PRO A 126 -6.06 -3.35 -0.19
C PRO A 126 -5.97 -3.23 -1.72
N THR A 127 -6.92 -2.47 -2.29
CA THR A 127 -7.13 -2.15 -3.70
C THR A 127 -8.12 -0.97 -3.78
N SER A 128 -8.21 -0.28 -4.92
CA SER A 128 -8.93 1.00 -5.03
C SER A 128 -10.27 0.94 -5.79
N GLU A 129 -10.63 -0.20 -6.35
CA GLU A 129 -11.80 -0.39 -7.23
C GLU A 129 -13.07 0.14 -6.59
N THR A 130 -13.34 -0.25 -5.34
CA THR A 130 -14.54 0.16 -4.59
C THR A 130 -14.69 1.68 -4.51
N ILE A 131 -13.62 2.40 -4.18
CA ILE A 131 -13.65 3.87 -4.01
C ILE A 131 -13.66 4.58 -5.38
N ILE A 132 -12.94 4.02 -6.36
CA ILE A 132 -12.88 4.55 -7.71
C ILE A 132 -14.24 4.44 -8.39
N TRP A 133 -14.88 3.27 -8.38
CA TRP A 133 -16.16 3.05 -9.06
C TRP A 133 -17.29 3.86 -8.43
N ASN A 134 -17.31 3.97 -7.10
CA ASN A 134 -18.28 4.84 -6.44
C ASN A 134 -18.10 6.32 -6.84
N THR A 135 -16.85 6.75 -7.06
CA THR A 135 -16.55 8.12 -7.51
C THR A 135 -16.89 8.31 -9.00
N TYR A 136 -16.55 7.32 -9.84
CA TYR A 136 -16.82 7.34 -11.28
C TYR A 136 -18.29 7.44 -11.62
N LYS A 137 -19.17 6.85 -10.80
CA LYS A 137 -20.62 7.03 -10.90
C LYS A 137 -21.02 8.51 -10.96
N ASN A 138 -20.29 9.39 -10.27
CA ASN A 138 -20.56 10.83 -10.27
C ASN A 138 -19.86 11.55 -11.43
N TRP A 139 -18.76 11.02 -11.96
CA TRP A 139 -18.01 11.65 -13.05
C TRP A 139 -18.59 11.30 -14.44
N ILE A 140 -19.13 10.10 -14.61
CA ILE A 140 -19.65 9.61 -15.89
C ILE A 140 -21.17 9.78 -15.89
N GLN A 141 -21.65 10.83 -16.56
CA GLN A 141 -23.08 11.14 -16.72
C GLN A 141 -23.58 10.90 -18.15
N SER A 142 -22.67 10.84 -19.12
CA SER A 142 -22.97 10.65 -20.54
C SER A 142 -21.91 9.78 -21.20
N TYR A 143 -22.25 9.20 -22.36
CA TYR A 143 -21.28 8.52 -23.22
C TYR A 143 -20.13 9.45 -23.66
N ARG A 144 -20.34 10.78 -23.63
CA ARG A 144 -19.35 11.79 -24.00
C ARG A 144 -18.24 11.97 -22.96
N ASP A 145 -18.46 11.50 -21.73
CA ASP A 145 -17.45 11.54 -20.66
C ASP A 145 -16.42 10.40 -20.80
N LEU A 146 -16.62 9.53 -21.81
CA LEU A 146 -15.76 8.38 -22.10
C LEU A 146 -14.86 8.65 -23.33
N PRO A 147 -13.64 8.07 -23.37
CA PRO A 147 -13.04 7.21 -22.35
C PRO A 147 -12.50 7.99 -21.14
N LEU A 148 -12.66 7.42 -19.95
CA LEU A 148 -12.06 7.94 -18.72
C LEU A 148 -10.81 7.11 -18.38
N LEU A 149 -9.63 7.71 -18.52
CA LEU A 149 -8.34 7.06 -18.34
C LEU A 149 -7.61 7.65 -17.13
N ILE A 150 -7.68 6.99 -15.98
CA ILE A 150 -7.09 7.48 -14.72
C ILE A 150 -6.00 6.53 -14.25
N ASN A 151 -4.92 7.10 -13.72
CA ASN A 151 -3.87 6.40 -13.00
C ASN A 151 -3.74 6.93 -11.55
N GLN A 152 -3.35 6.08 -10.61
CA GLN A 152 -3.05 6.47 -9.23
C GLN A 152 -1.76 5.79 -8.76
N TRP A 153 -0.80 6.59 -8.29
CA TRP A 153 0.35 6.12 -7.53
C TRP A 153 0.02 6.12 -6.04
N ALA A 154 0.09 4.96 -5.40
CA ALA A 154 -0.49 4.77 -4.07
C ALA A 154 0.12 3.56 -3.36
N ASN A 155 0.25 3.66 -2.04
CA ASN A 155 0.46 2.51 -1.17
C ASN A 155 -0.87 1.77 -0.94
N VAL A 156 -0.79 0.45 -0.84
CA VAL A 156 -1.88 -0.44 -0.43
C VAL A 156 -1.44 -1.26 0.76
N VAL A 157 -2.39 -1.69 1.59
CA VAL A 157 -2.12 -2.54 2.75
C VAL A 157 -2.88 -3.84 2.59
N ARG A 158 -2.15 -4.96 2.58
CA ARG A 158 -2.69 -6.31 2.64
C ARG A 158 -2.08 -7.01 3.83
N TRP A 159 -2.93 -7.57 4.67
CA TRP A 159 -2.50 -8.22 5.90
C TRP A 159 -2.30 -9.72 5.68
N GLU A 160 -1.31 -10.07 4.86
CA GLU A 160 -1.03 -11.46 4.49
C GLU A 160 -0.44 -12.22 5.69
N MET A 161 -1.23 -13.14 6.27
CA MET A 161 -0.74 -14.05 7.32
C MET A 161 -0.03 -15.24 6.68
N ARG A 162 1.25 -15.04 6.31
CA ARG A 162 2.19 -16.13 6.00
C ARG A 162 3.38 -16.10 6.96
#